data_AF-A0A8T5WMG9-F1
#
_entry.id   AF-A0A8T5WMG9-F1
#
_cell.length_a   1.000
_cell.length_b   1.000
_cell.length_c   1.000
_cell.angle_alpha   90.00
_cell.angle_beta   90.00
_cell.angle_gamma   90.00
#
_symmetry.space_group_name_H-M   'P 1'
#
loop_
_entity.id
_entity.type
_entity.pdbx_description
1 polymer ?
#
loop_
_entity_poly.entity_id
_entity_poly.type
_entity_poly.pdbx_seq_one_letter_code
_entity_poly.pdbx_strand_id
1 'polypeptide(L)'
;MYYPRCSTSATWSELQLFVQQDQRYVGRLYKRFRERPFTFLAFEELQLRGIRVEYKVLENCVGEVEIFPTGSSVISLDTNLWGYQRDVTVFHELMHVWYHPLLNDSSDLKDKRRYLSNAARTEWLARNARMQPDLLREVVEGLDIPKQIYDKASYLAFEPTCRRNRDKKKWKHTLRD
;
A
#
# COMPACT_ATOMS: atom_id res chain seq x y z
N MET A 1 5.72 4.25 -18.45
CA MET A 1 5.67 5.73 -18.32
C MET A 1 6.55 6.08 -17.14
N TYR A 2 7.58 6.92 -17.30
CA TYR A 2 8.54 7.15 -16.21
C TYR A 2 7.94 8.15 -15.22
N TYR A 3 7.64 7.72 -14.00
CA TYR A 3 7.09 8.60 -12.97
C TYR A 3 8.20 9.47 -12.37
N PRO A 4 7.89 10.73 -11.95
CA PRO A 4 8.88 11.58 -11.32
C PRO A 4 9.40 10.91 -10.04
N ARG A 5 10.73 10.86 -9.89
CA ARG A 5 11.42 10.29 -8.72
C ARG A 5 10.80 10.82 -7.43
N CYS A 6 10.54 9.91 -6.49
CA CYS A 6 9.85 10.11 -5.22
C CYS A 6 10.16 11.48 -4.60
N SER A 7 9.24 12.45 -4.72
CA SER A 7 9.45 13.81 -4.19
C SER A 7 9.11 13.84 -2.70
N THR A 8 10.00 13.26 -1.91
CA THR A 8 9.90 13.06 -0.45
C THR A 8 10.01 14.34 0.39
N SER A 9 9.95 15.53 -0.22
CA SER A 9 10.22 16.81 0.45
C SER A 9 9.12 17.28 1.41
N ALA A 10 7.88 16.77 1.30
CA ALA A 10 6.79 17.17 2.18
C ALA A 10 6.83 16.42 3.53
N THR A 11 7.01 17.17 4.61
CA THR A 11 6.88 16.68 5.99
C THR A 11 5.46 16.19 6.29
N TRP A 12 5.29 15.41 7.35
CA TRP A 12 3.96 14.98 7.79
C TRP A 12 3.04 16.17 8.09
N SER A 13 3.54 17.20 8.78
CA SER A 13 2.78 18.40 9.11
C SER A 13 2.33 19.18 7.88
N GLU A 14 3.16 19.29 6.85
CA GLU A 14 2.80 19.95 5.58
C GLU A 14 1.74 19.16 4.81
N LEU A 15 1.86 17.82 4.72
CA LEU A 15 0.83 16.98 4.10
C LEU A 15 -0.50 17.02 4.88
N GLN A 16 -0.42 16.98 6.20
CA GLN A 16 -1.59 17.07 7.07
C GLN A 16 -2.30 18.42 6.92
N LEU A 17 -1.54 19.52 6.92
CA LEU A 17 -2.06 20.88 6.72
C LEU A 17 -2.67 21.02 5.31
N PHE A 18 -1.96 20.53 4.29
CA PHE A 18 -2.44 20.49 2.91
C PHE A 18 -3.78 19.75 2.84
N VAL A 19 -3.86 18.49 3.29
CA VAL A 19 -5.11 17.69 3.22
C VAL A 19 -6.23 18.31 4.06
N GLN A 20 -5.94 18.95 5.21
CA GLN A 20 -6.97 19.62 6.02
C GLN A 20 -7.52 20.89 5.34
N GLN A 21 -6.68 21.69 4.67
CA GLN A 21 -7.12 22.85 3.90
C GLN A 21 -7.84 22.43 2.61
N ASP A 22 -7.30 21.41 1.95
CA ASP A 22 -7.79 20.83 0.70
C ASP A 22 -9.15 20.13 0.90
N GLN A 23 -9.41 19.48 2.04
CA GLN A 23 -10.73 18.97 2.41
C GLN A 23 -11.82 20.07 2.41
N ARG A 24 -11.48 21.33 2.69
CA ARG A 24 -12.42 22.46 2.63
C ARG A 24 -12.65 22.96 1.20
N TYR A 25 -11.84 22.53 0.24
CA TYR A 25 -11.87 22.95 -1.17
C TYR A 25 -12.24 21.84 -2.16
N VAL A 26 -12.18 20.55 -1.80
CA VAL A 26 -12.24 19.45 -2.78
C VAL A 26 -13.59 18.76 -2.89
N GLY A 27 -14.07 18.69 -4.14
CA GLY A 27 -15.23 17.91 -4.56
C GLY A 27 -14.94 16.42 -4.84
N ARG A 28 -15.51 15.90 -5.93
CA ARG A 28 -15.75 14.46 -6.17
C ARG A 28 -14.53 13.52 -5.97
N LEU A 29 -13.30 13.97 -6.21
CA LEU A 29 -12.14 13.08 -6.22
C LEU A 29 -11.72 12.63 -4.81
N TYR A 30 -11.71 13.50 -3.79
CA TYR A 30 -11.44 13.08 -2.40
C TYR A 30 -12.51 12.11 -1.88
N LYS A 31 -13.76 12.27 -2.33
CA LYS A 31 -14.83 11.29 -2.08
C LYS A 31 -14.46 9.92 -2.66
N ARG A 32 -14.01 9.84 -3.91
CA ARG A 32 -13.55 8.59 -4.55
C ARG A 32 -12.37 7.93 -3.83
N PHE A 33 -11.42 8.71 -3.30
CA PHE A 33 -10.34 8.18 -2.45
C PHE A 33 -10.89 7.51 -1.18
N ARG A 34 -11.85 8.15 -0.50
CA ARG A 34 -12.51 7.59 0.70
C ARG A 34 -13.45 6.41 0.40
N GLU A 35 -14.06 6.39 -0.78
CA GLU A 35 -14.94 5.31 -1.25
C GLU A 35 -14.16 4.09 -1.76
N ARG A 36 -12.86 4.23 -2.01
CA ARG A 36 -11.95 3.14 -2.42
C ARG A 36 -10.84 2.93 -1.37
N PRO A 37 -11.16 2.57 -0.11
CA PRO A 37 -10.15 2.31 0.90
C PRO A 37 -9.26 1.13 0.48
N PHE A 38 -7.97 1.20 0.81
CA PHE A 38 -7.11 0.03 0.73
C PHE A 38 -7.47 -0.95 1.85
N THR A 39 -7.75 -2.20 1.47
CA THR A 39 -8.25 -3.28 2.34
C THR A 39 -7.66 -4.60 1.86
N PHE A 40 -7.91 -5.71 2.56
CA PHE A 40 -7.46 -7.04 2.13
C PHE A 40 -7.95 -7.38 0.70
N LEU A 41 -9.21 -7.09 0.38
CA LEU A 41 -9.77 -7.30 -0.97
C LEU A 41 -9.06 -6.45 -2.04
N ALA A 42 -8.62 -5.23 -1.68
CA ALA A 42 -7.84 -4.38 -2.58
C ALA A 42 -6.44 -4.98 -2.85
N PHE A 43 -5.84 -5.61 -1.84
CA PHE A 43 -4.57 -6.30 -1.98
C PHE A 43 -4.70 -7.58 -2.83
N GLU A 44 -5.74 -8.39 -2.62
CA GLU A 44 -6.04 -9.54 -3.50
C GLU A 44 -6.23 -9.11 -4.97
N GLU A 45 -6.93 -7.99 -5.22
CA GLU A 45 -7.09 -7.40 -6.56
C GLU A 45 -5.72 -7.01 -7.19
N LEU A 46 -4.76 -6.53 -6.39
CA LEU A 46 -3.41 -6.22 -6.86
C LEU A 46 -2.55 -7.49 -7.08
N GLN A 47 -2.69 -8.53 -6.26
CA GLN A 47 -2.02 -9.81 -6.49
C GLN A 47 -2.48 -10.44 -7.81
N LEU A 48 -3.79 -10.45 -8.09
CA LEU A 48 -4.37 -10.96 -9.34
C LEU A 48 -3.92 -10.20 -10.59
N ARG A 49 -3.51 -8.93 -10.45
CA ARG A 49 -2.93 -8.12 -11.54
C ARG A 49 -1.45 -8.43 -11.80
N GLY A 50 -0.81 -9.22 -10.95
CA GLY A 50 0.62 -9.53 -11.03
C GLY A 50 1.48 -8.41 -10.45
N ILE A 51 1.59 -8.40 -9.11
CA ILE A 51 2.55 -7.55 -8.40
C ILE A 51 3.78 -8.37 -7.97
N ARG A 52 4.98 -7.79 -8.12
CA ARG A 52 6.25 -8.38 -7.69
C ARG A 52 7.05 -7.38 -6.86
N VAL A 53 7.73 -7.87 -5.84
CA VAL A 53 8.70 -7.08 -5.05
C VAL A 53 10.12 -7.49 -5.44
N GLU A 54 10.99 -6.51 -5.63
CA GLU A 54 12.42 -6.72 -5.86
C GLU A 54 13.28 -5.78 -4.99
N TYR A 55 14.54 -6.17 -4.78
CA TYR A 55 15.50 -5.42 -3.98
C TYR A 55 16.65 -4.99 -4.89
N LYS A 56 16.97 -3.69 -4.90
CA LYS A 56 18.09 -3.11 -5.66
C LYS A 56 18.65 -1.90 -4.91
N VAL A 57 19.83 -1.39 -5.30
CA VAL A 57 20.36 -0.16 -4.72
C VAL A 57 19.58 1.04 -5.29
N LEU A 58 19.06 1.91 -4.43
CA LEU A 58 18.30 3.11 -4.82
C LEU A 58 19.05 4.38 -4.38
N GLU A 59 19.37 5.25 -5.34
CA GLU A 59 20.19 6.45 -5.08
C GLU A 59 19.43 7.59 -4.36
N ASN A 60 18.11 7.70 -4.55
CA ASN A 60 17.34 8.91 -4.23
C ASN A 60 16.10 8.64 -3.35
N CYS A 61 15.78 7.38 -3.05
CA CYS A 61 14.61 6.98 -2.28
C CYS A 61 14.86 5.59 -1.66
N VAL A 62 13.96 5.15 -0.78
CA VAL A 62 14.04 3.81 -0.16
C VAL A 62 13.05 2.81 -0.80
N GLY A 63 12.12 3.33 -1.60
CA GLY A 63 11.15 2.57 -2.38
C GLY A 63 10.76 3.33 -3.65
N GLU A 64 10.41 2.59 -4.69
CA GLU A 64 9.78 3.11 -5.91
C GLU A 64 8.88 2.06 -6.55
N VAL A 65 7.97 2.49 -7.43
CA VAL A 65 7.02 1.62 -8.12
C VAL A 65 7.00 1.86 -9.62
N GLU A 66 7.09 0.77 -10.39
CA GLU A 66 6.80 0.76 -11.83
C GLU A 66 5.45 0.07 -12.07
N ILE A 67 4.56 0.75 -12.79
CA ILE A 67 3.22 0.26 -13.15
C ILE A 67 3.17 0.10 -14.67
N PHE A 68 2.96 -1.13 -15.14
CA PHE A 68 2.96 -1.49 -16.54
C PHE A 68 1.57 -1.26 -17.18
N PRO A 69 1.48 -1.04 -18.51
CA PRO A 69 0.19 -0.87 -19.21
C PRO A 69 -0.78 -2.06 -19.06
N THR A 70 -0.25 -3.24 -18.77
CA THR A 70 -0.97 -4.48 -18.45
C THR A 70 -1.67 -4.46 -17.08
N GLY A 71 -1.39 -3.47 -16.23
CA GLY A 71 -1.89 -3.39 -14.86
C GLY A 71 -1.02 -4.13 -13.83
N SER A 72 -0.05 -4.93 -14.28
CA SER A 72 1.00 -5.51 -13.42
C SER A 72 1.92 -4.42 -12.88
N SER A 73 2.63 -4.70 -11.78
CA SER A 73 3.50 -3.71 -11.12
C SER A 73 4.71 -4.35 -10.46
N VAL A 74 5.82 -3.61 -10.44
CA VAL A 74 7.04 -3.96 -9.71
C VAL A 74 7.28 -2.91 -8.64
N ILE A 75 7.35 -3.34 -7.39
CA ILE A 75 7.81 -2.53 -6.26
C ILE A 75 9.30 -2.82 -6.08
N SER A 76 10.12 -1.79 -6.22
CA SER A 76 11.55 -1.87 -5.91
C SER A 76 11.80 -1.28 -4.52
N LEU A 77 12.54 -2.00 -3.69
CA LEU A 77 13.00 -1.54 -2.38
C LEU A 77 14.52 -1.37 -2.39
N ASP A 78 15.01 -0.41 -1.60
CA ASP A 78 16.45 -0.32 -1.36
C ASP A 78 16.96 -1.54 -0.60
N THR A 79 18.12 -2.08 -1.01
CA THR A 79 18.74 -3.26 -0.38
C THR A 79 19.09 -3.09 1.10
N ASN A 80 19.21 -1.85 1.58
CA ASN A 80 19.49 -1.56 2.99
C ASN A 80 18.22 -1.47 3.85
N LEU A 81 17.02 -1.66 3.29
CA LEU A 81 15.78 -1.75 4.06
C LEU A 81 15.60 -3.14 4.71
N TRP A 82 15.33 -3.13 6.01
CA TRP A 82 15.11 -4.33 6.82
C TRP A 82 13.98 -4.13 7.83
N GLY A 83 13.49 -5.25 8.38
CA GLY A 83 12.49 -5.28 9.45
C GLY A 83 11.24 -4.46 9.14
N TYR A 84 10.79 -3.67 10.12
CA TYR A 84 9.57 -2.87 10.00
C TYR A 84 9.66 -1.77 8.94
N GLN A 85 10.84 -1.18 8.71
CA GLN A 85 11.03 -0.11 7.71
C GLN A 85 10.82 -0.61 6.27
N ARG A 86 11.27 -1.85 5.99
CA ARG A 86 10.98 -2.56 4.74
C ARG A 86 9.47 -2.76 4.55
N ASP A 87 8.80 -3.34 5.55
CA ASP A 87 7.37 -3.65 5.49
C ASP A 87 6.52 -2.40 5.19
N VAL A 88 6.74 -1.29 5.92
CA VAL A 88 5.98 -0.04 5.71
C VAL A 88 6.32 0.67 4.40
N THR A 89 7.48 0.40 3.81
CA THR A 89 7.84 0.91 2.47
C THR A 89 7.10 0.12 1.40
N VAL A 90 7.10 -1.22 1.44
CA VAL A 90 6.27 -2.04 0.52
C VAL A 90 4.81 -1.64 0.56
N PHE A 91 4.28 -1.48 1.77
CA PHE A 91 2.89 -1.09 1.99
C PHE A 91 2.58 0.32 1.48
N HIS A 92 3.57 1.21 1.51
CA HIS A 92 3.47 2.55 0.96
C HIS A 92 3.44 2.53 -0.58
N GLU A 93 4.34 1.78 -1.22
CA GLU A 93 4.35 1.64 -2.68
C GLU A 93 3.07 0.93 -3.20
N LEU A 94 2.53 -0.04 -2.46
CA LEU A 94 1.22 -0.65 -2.74
C LEU A 94 0.07 0.37 -2.78
N MET A 95 0.09 1.37 -1.89
CA MET A 95 -0.89 2.44 -1.88
C MET A 95 -0.76 3.35 -3.11
N HIS A 96 0.47 3.59 -3.58
CA HIS A 96 0.71 4.26 -4.86
C HIS A 96 0.15 3.44 -6.04
N VAL A 97 0.35 2.11 -6.09
CA VAL A 97 -0.30 1.24 -7.10
C VAL A 97 -1.82 1.36 -7.05
N TRP A 98 -2.42 1.19 -5.87
CA TRP A 98 -3.86 1.15 -5.69
C TRP A 98 -4.57 2.44 -6.11
N TYR A 99 -3.96 3.58 -5.79
CA TYR A 99 -4.50 4.90 -6.06
C TYR A 99 -4.00 5.53 -7.36
N HIS A 100 -3.06 4.90 -8.07
CA HIS A 100 -2.58 5.38 -9.38
C HIS A 100 -3.71 5.74 -10.37
N PRO A 101 -4.83 4.98 -10.50
CA PRO A 101 -5.93 5.35 -11.39
C PRO A 101 -6.69 6.64 -11.00
N LEU A 102 -6.43 7.20 -9.82
CA LEU A 102 -6.97 8.49 -9.35
C LEU A 102 -5.94 9.64 -9.46
N LEU A 103 -4.69 9.35 -9.81
CA LEU A 103 -3.64 10.36 -9.98
C LEU A 103 -3.75 11.10 -11.32
N ASN A 104 -3.98 10.34 -12.40
CA ASN A 104 -4.10 10.88 -13.76
C ASN A 104 -5.52 11.37 -14.06
N ASP A 105 -5.63 12.67 -14.30
CA ASP A 105 -6.81 13.34 -14.82
C ASP A 105 -6.29 14.35 -15.86
N SER A 106 -6.20 13.90 -17.12
CA SER A 106 -5.68 14.59 -18.33
C SER A 106 -4.23 15.15 -18.30
N SER A 107 -3.77 15.65 -19.46
CA SER A 107 -2.37 15.96 -19.80
C SER A 107 -2.06 17.47 -19.92
N ASP A 108 -2.92 18.34 -19.39
CA ASP A 108 -2.76 19.80 -19.47
C ASP A 108 -1.79 20.34 -18.39
N LEU A 109 -1.24 21.54 -18.57
CA LEU A 109 -0.41 22.21 -17.56
C LEU A 109 -1.18 22.54 -16.28
N LYS A 110 -2.50 22.73 -16.37
CA LYS A 110 -3.40 22.78 -15.20
C LYS A 110 -3.41 21.45 -14.44
N ASP A 111 -3.29 20.34 -15.15
CA ASP A 111 -3.28 19.01 -14.56
C ASP A 111 -1.95 18.69 -13.88
N LYS A 112 -0.82 19.35 -14.21
CA LYS A 112 0.42 19.18 -13.43
C LYS A 112 0.25 19.59 -11.96
N ARG A 113 -0.46 20.68 -11.67
CA ARG A 113 -0.79 21.06 -10.27
C ARG A 113 -1.78 20.07 -9.64
N ARG A 114 -2.75 19.59 -10.43
CA ARG A 114 -3.75 18.62 -9.99
C ARG A 114 -3.15 17.26 -9.66
N TYR A 115 -2.22 16.77 -10.48
CA TYR A 115 -1.42 15.57 -10.30
C TYR A 115 -0.58 15.67 -9.02
N LEU A 116 0.14 16.78 -8.81
CA LEU A 116 0.90 16.99 -7.57
C LEU A 116 -0.01 17.01 -6.33
N SER A 117 -1.20 17.61 -6.44
CA SER A 117 -2.21 17.58 -5.37
C SER A 117 -2.75 16.16 -5.12
N ASN A 118 -2.98 15.38 -6.18
CA ASN A 118 -3.40 13.98 -6.08
C ASN A 118 -2.30 13.10 -5.47
N ALA A 119 -1.05 13.29 -5.88
CA ALA A 119 0.11 12.60 -5.33
C ALA A 119 0.27 12.90 -3.83
N ALA A 120 0.10 14.17 -3.40
CA ALA A 120 0.12 14.54 -1.99
C ALA A 120 -1.04 13.91 -1.18
N ARG A 121 -2.23 13.74 -1.77
CA ARG A 121 -3.35 13.00 -1.15
C ARG A 121 -3.03 11.50 -1.01
N THR A 122 -2.49 10.88 -2.07
CA THR A 122 -2.07 9.48 -2.06
C THR A 122 -0.96 9.24 -1.05
N GLU A 123 0.05 10.11 -1.00
CA GLU A 123 1.14 10.11 -0.02
C GLU A 123 0.60 10.18 1.41
N TRP A 124 -0.34 11.09 1.68
CA TRP A 124 -0.99 11.21 2.99
C TRP A 124 -1.80 9.95 3.35
N LEU A 125 -2.59 9.40 2.42
CA LEU A 125 -3.31 8.14 2.63
C LEU A 125 -2.36 6.97 2.90
N ALA A 126 -1.27 6.86 2.12
CA ALA A 126 -0.25 5.84 2.26
C ALA A 126 0.44 5.93 3.63
N ARG A 127 0.79 7.14 4.10
CA ARG A 127 1.32 7.37 5.45
C ARG A 127 0.32 7.00 6.55
N ASN A 128 -0.97 7.32 6.40
CA ASN A 128 -2.00 6.90 7.37
C ASN A 128 -2.15 5.38 7.45
N ALA A 129 -2.15 4.69 6.30
CA ALA A 129 -2.42 3.26 6.28
C ALA A 129 -1.27 2.41 6.87
N ARG A 130 -0.04 2.96 6.99
CA ARG A 130 1.04 2.36 7.80
C ARG A 130 0.65 2.14 9.28
N MET A 131 -0.40 2.81 9.77
CA MET A 131 -0.96 2.64 11.12
C MET A 131 -1.91 1.45 11.26
N GLN A 132 -2.04 0.56 10.27
CA GLN A 132 -2.90 -0.64 10.33
C GLN A 132 -2.06 -1.93 10.45
N PRO A 133 -1.85 -2.50 11.66
CA PRO A 133 -0.91 -3.60 11.85
C PRO A 133 -1.27 -4.90 11.16
N ASP A 134 -2.54 -5.26 11.14
CA ASP A 134 -2.96 -6.58 10.64
C ASP A 134 -2.98 -6.61 9.11
N LEU A 135 -3.49 -5.55 8.46
CA LEU A 135 -3.44 -5.42 7.00
C LEU A 135 -1.99 -5.38 6.48
N LEU A 136 -1.07 -4.72 7.21
CA LEU A 136 0.36 -4.76 6.90
C LEU A 136 0.93 -6.19 6.96
N ARG A 137 0.54 -6.98 7.97
CA ARG A 137 0.97 -8.38 8.13
C ARG A 137 0.46 -9.25 7.00
N GLU A 138 -0.83 -9.15 6.66
CA GLU A 138 -1.45 -9.92 5.57
C GLU A 138 -0.82 -9.59 4.21
N VAL A 139 -0.48 -8.32 3.97
CA VAL A 139 0.28 -7.90 2.78
C VAL A 139 1.67 -8.53 2.70
N VAL A 140 2.45 -8.47 3.80
CA VAL A 140 3.81 -9.04 3.83
C VAL A 140 3.78 -10.56 3.64
N GLU A 141 2.78 -11.23 4.22
CA GLU A 141 2.55 -12.66 4.04
C GLU A 141 2.14 -13.03 2.60
N GLY A 142 1.23 -12.26 1.99
CA GLY A 142 0.78 -12.54 0.62
C GLY A 142 1.76 -12.17 -0.49
N LEU A 143 2.79 -11.38 -0.19
CA LEU A 143 3.87 -11.05 -1.14
C LEU A 143 5.09 -11.99 -1.03
N ASP A 144 4.98 -13.09 -0.28
CA ASP A 144 6.06 -14.03 0.03
C ASP A 144 7.34 -13.35 0.58
N ILE A 145 7.17 -12.17 1.20
CA ILE A 145 8.29 -11.40 1.76
C ILE A 145 8.79 -12.14 3.02
N PRO A 146 10.10 -12.48 3.11
CA PRO A 146 10.62 -13.21 4.26
C PRO A 146 10.31 -12.49 5.57
N LYS A 147 9.60 -13.18 6.46
CA LYS A 147 9.33 -12.70 7.82
C LYS A 147 10.67 -12.53 8.55
N GLN A 148 10.98 -11.30 8.95
CA GLN A 148 12.14 -11.01 9.78
C GLN A 148 11.69 -10.87 11.24
N ILE A 149 12.57 -11.13 12.20
CA ILE A 149 12.25 -10.93 13.62
C ILE A 149 12.16 -9.42 13.85
N TYR A 150 10.97 -8.94 14.23
CA TYR A 150 10.64 -7.52 14.28
C TYR A 150 10.76 -6.93 15.69
N ASP A 151 11.21 -5.68 15.80
CA ASP A 151 10.78 -4.76 16.86
C ASP A 151 9.79 -3.69 16.35
N LYS A 152 8.96 -4.09 15.38
CA LYS A 152 7.53 -3.99 15.69
C LYS A 152 7.22 -4.97 16.85
N ALA A 153 7.73 -4.67 18.07
CA ALA A 153 7.45 -5.31 19.37
C ALA A 153 5.99 -5.08 19.84
N SER A 154 5.16 -4.87 18.82
CA SER A 154 4.33 -3.69 18.56
C SER A 154 3.52 -3.95 17.27
N TYR A 155 3.44 -5.22 16.85
CA TYR A 155 2.50 -5.70 15.84
C TYR A 155 1.01 -5.81 16.29
N LEU A 156 0.53 -5.61 17.53
CA LEU A 156 1.13 -5.48 18.89
C LEU A 156 1.19 -6.84 19.57
N ALA A 157 2.37 -7.21 20.10
CA ALA A 157 2.63 -8.40 20.94
C ALA A 157 1.69 -9.61 20.73
N PHE A 158 1.47 -9.98 19.46
CA PHE A 158 0.88 -11.22 18.95
C PHE A 158 -0.19 -11.92 19.82
N GLU A 159 -1.47 -11.78 19.45
CA GLU A 159 -2.27 -12.97 19.17
C GLU A 159 -3.37 -12.71 18.13
N PRO A 160 -3.47 -13.50 17.05
CA PRO A 160 -4.71 -13.61 16.29
C PRO A 160 -5.67 -14.51 17.09
N THR A 161 -6.42 -13.94 18.04
CA THR A 161 -7.45 -14.68 18.78
C THR A 161 -8.47 -15.28 17.80
N CYS A 162 -8.30 -16.56 17.54
CA CYS A 162 -9.26 -17.44 16.86
C CYS A 162 -9.65 -17.09 15.41
N ARG A 163 -8.91 -17.65 14.44
CA ARG A 163 -9.59 -18.40 13.35
C ARG A 163 -10.20 -19.70 13.91
N ARG A 164 -11.08 -19.62 14.93
CA ARG A 164 -11.96 -20.74 15.30
C ARG A 164 -13.07 -20.79 14.26
N ASN A 165 -13.24 -21.97 13.67
CA ASN A 165 -14.33 -22.34 12.78
C ASN A 165 -14.35 -21.66 11.40
N ARG A 166 -13.40 -22.05 10.55
CA ARG A 166 -13.79 -22.54 9.21
C ARG A 166 -13.54 -24.05 9.13
N ASP A 167 -14.63 -24.78 9.33
CA ASP A 167 -14.91 -26.08 8.71
C ASP A 167 -14.13 -27.34 9.12
N LYS A 168 -14.08 -27.59 10.44
CA LYS A 168 -14.14 -28.98 10.94
C LYS A 168 -15.56 -29.58 10.81
N LYS A 169 -16.05 -29.72 9.58
CA LYS A 169 -17.26 -30.47 9.16
C LYS A 169 -17.12 -30.70 7.64
N LYS A 170 -17.02 -31.91 7.09
CA LYS A 170 -17.37 -33.25 7.59
C LYS A 170 -16.29 -34.27 7.19
N TRP A 171 -15.72 -34.97 8.15
CA TRP A 171 -15.34 -36.38 7.97
C TRP A 171 -16.21 -37.18 8.94
N LYS A 172 -17.39 -37.61 8.47
CA LYS A 172 -18.12 -38.67 9.15
C LYS A 172 -17.51 -39.98 8.70
N HIS A 173 -16.96 -40.74 9.65
CA HIS A 173 -16.69 -42.15 9.43
C HIS A 173 -17.98 -42.86 8.99
N THR A 174 -17.87 -43.61 7.90
CA THR A 174 -18.60 -44.86 7.70
C THR A 174 -17.58 -45.94 7.39
N LEU A 175 -16.99 -46.47 8.46
CA LEU A 175 -16.51 -47.86 8.51
C LEU A 175 -17.58 -48.64 9.28
N ARG A 176 -18.10 -49.69 8.63
CA ARG A 176 -19.04 -50.74 9.04
C ARG A 176 -19.68 -51.26 7.75
N ASP A 177 -19.54 -52.51 7.35
CA ASP A 177 -18.72 -53.62 7.88
C ASP A 177 -18.13 -54.40 6.69
#